data_AF-M0CWF4-F1
#
_entry.id   AF-M0CWF4-F1
#
_cell.length_a   1.000
_cell.length_b   1.000
_cell.length_c   1.000
_cell.angle_alpha   90.00
_cell.angle_beta   90.00
_cell.angle_gamma   90.00
#
_symmetry.space_group_name_H-M   'P 1'
#
loop_
_entity.id
_entity.type
_entity.pdbx_description
1 polymer ?
#
loop_
_entity_poly.entity_id
_entity_poly.type
_entity_poly.pdbx_seq_one_letter_code
_entity_poly.pdbx_strand_id
1 'polypeptide(L)'
;MATTPTREVARRVFAGEFNDATYTFKESDDERAPVYLLLPTGERANRVFLVGTLMETEDVGDDSEYWQGQVIDPNGDRYYMYAGQYQPDAASMLRELEPPAYISVVGKPRTYETDDGEVNVSVRPESITEVDAATRDRWVVETAERTLDRIARYTDETDADGEAAVDEYVAMAAEEYDLPIEDYRRQVVEALESLEDEEAVAAEPDA
;
A
#
# COMPACT_ATOMS: atom_id res chain seq x y z
N MET A 1 -9.11 17.11 27.64
CA MET A 1 -7.64 17.00 27.49
C MET A 1 -7.40 16.55 26.06
N ALA A 2 -6.59 17.26 25.28
CA ALA A 2 -6.26 16.83 23.93
C ALA A 2 -5.34 15.61 24.05
N THR A 3 -5.86 14.42 23.79
CA THR A 3 -5.06 13.20 23.64
C THR A 3 -4.03 13.49 22.57
N THR A 4 -2.73 13.41 22.89
CA THR A 4 -1.67 13.44 21.89
C THR A 4 -2.03 12.38 20.85
N PRO A 5 -2.23 12.72 19.56
CA PRO A 5 -2.63 11.74 18.58
C PRO A 5 -1.53 10.67 18.52
N THR A 6 -1.85 9.48 19.01
CA THR A 6 -0.99 8.31 18.87
C THR A 6 -0.86 8.02 17.39
N ARG A 7 0.37 7.85 16.91
CA ARG A 7 0.63 7.53 15.51
C ARG A 7 -0.14 6.25 15.17
N GLU A 8 -1.03 6.33 14.20
CA GLU A 8 -1.78 5.17 13.73
C GLU A 8 -0.87 4.12 13.10
N VAL A 9 -1.32 2.86 13.20
CA VAL A 9 -0.61 1.71 12.67
C VAL A 9 -0.60 1.78 11.15
N ALA A 10 0.58 1.63 10.55
CA ALA A 10 0.72 1.54 9.11
C ALA A 10 0.16 0.21 8.60
N ARG A 11 -0.83 0.27 7.69
CA ARG A 11 -1.49 -0.89 7.11
C ARG A 11 -0.59 -1.55 6.07
N ARG A 12 -0.48 -2.87 6.11
CA ARG A 12 0.19 -3.65 5.06
C ARG A 12 -0.83 -3.92 3.96
N VAL A 13 -0.45 -3.67 2.72
CA VAL A 13 -1.32 -3.76 1.54
C VAL A 13 -0.44 -4.11 0.35
N PHE A 14 -0.92 -4.95 -0.56
CA PHE A 14 -0.27 -5.24 -1.85
C PHE A 14 -0.52 -4.13 -2.86
N ALA A 15 0.27 -4.05 -3.93
CA ALA A 15 0.20 -2.91 -4.84
C ALA A 15 -1.12 -2.90 -5.62
N GLY A 16 -1.64 -4.06 -6.03
CA GLY A 16 -2.95 -4.16 -6.66
C GLY A 16 -4.07 -3.56 -5.81
N GLU A 17 -4.27 -4.05 -4.58
CA GLU A 17 -5.27 -3.49 -3.65
C GLU A 17 -5.04 -2.00 -3.36
N PHE A 18 -3.79 -1.56 -3.24
CA PHE A 18 -3.47 -0.16 -2.98
C PHE A 18 -3.81 0.75 -4.17
N ASN A 19 -3.57 0.30 -5.40
CA ASN A 19 -3.81 1.09 -6.60
C ASN A 19 -5.32 1.21 -6.91
N ASP A 20 -6.12 0.22 -6.52
CA ASP A 20 -7.58 0.25 -6.62
C ASP A 20 -8.24 1.19 -5.59
N ALA A 21 -7.52 1.55 -4.52
CA ALA A 21 -8.03 2.31 -3.39
C ALA A 21 -8.18 3.82 -3.68
N THR A 22 -9.10 4.20 -4.56
CA THR A 22 -9.23 5.58 -5.09
C THR A 22 -10.07 6.54 -4.24
N TYR A 23 -10.73 6.05 -3.19
CA TYR A 23 -11.62 6.83 -2.34
C TYR A 23 -10.94 7.29 -1.04
N THR A 24 -11.19 8.54 -0.65
CA THR A 24 -10.71 9.10 0.62
C THR A 24 -11.81 9.78 1.41
N PHE A 25 -11.77 9.64 2.74
CA PHE A 25 -12.80 10.20 3.62
C PHE A 25 -12.22 10.73 4.94
N LYS A 26 -13.07 11.41 5.72
CA LYS A 26 -12.80 11.85 7.09
C LYS A 26 -13.90 11.28 7.99
N GLU A 27 -13.53 10.87 9.20
CA GLU A 27 -14.50 10.39 10.21
C GLU A 27 -15.26 11.53 10.93
N SER A 28 -14.87 12.78 10.70
CA SER A 28 -15.54 13.94 11.31
C SER A 28 -15.40 15.19 10.46
N ASP A 29 -16.29 16.14 10.69
CA ASP A 29 -16.30 17.47 10.05
C ASP A 29 -15.19 18.41 10.56
N ASP A 30 -14.33 17.97 11.49
CA ASP A 30 -13.22 18.79 11.97
C ASP A 30 -12.26 19.10 10.80
N GLU A 31 -11.89 20.37 10.65
CA GLU A 31 -10.96 20.82 9.61
C GLU A 31 -9.62 20.07 9.69
N ARG A 32 -9.22 19.67 10.91
CA ARG A 32 -8.00 18.93 11.22
C ARG A 32 -8.20 17.42 11.29
N ALA A 33 -9.39 16.91 10.99
CA ALA A 33 -9.64 15.48 10.96
C ALA A 33 -8.68 14.78 9.99
N PRO A 34 -8.10 13.63 10.38
CA PRO A 34 -7.27 12.84 9.49
C PRO A 34 -8.10 12.40 8.27
N VAL A 35 -7.45 12.44 7.11
CA VAL A 35 -7.98 11.87 5.87
C VAL A 35 -7.46 10.44 5.78
N TYR A 36 -8.36 9.50 5.49
CA TYR A 36 -8.07 8.09 5.30
C TYR A 36 -8.26 7.71 3.84
N LEU A 37 -7.43 6.78 3.38
CA LEU A 37 -7.71 5.99 2.19
C LEU A 37 -8.61 4.83 2.58
N LEU A 38 -9.66 4.56 1.82
CA LEU A 38 -10.45 3.35 1.96
C LEU A 38 -9.85 2.25 1.08
N LEU A 39 -9.53 1.09 1.64
CA LEU A 39 -9.11 -0.06 0.86
C LEU A 39 -10.34 -0.82 0.34
N PRO A 40 -10.30 -1.40 -0.87
CA PRO A 40 -11.39 -2.22 -1.41
C PRO A 40 -11.82 -3.39 -0.53
N THR A 41 -10.93 -3.89 0.33
CA THR A 41 -11.25 -4.93 1.33
C THR A 41 -11.92 -4.39 2.60
N GLY A 42 -12.36 -3.13 2.59
CA GLY A 42 -13.13 -2.48 3.65
C GLY A 42 -12.31 -1.99 4.84
N GLU A 43 -11.00 -1.75 4.69
CA GLU A 43 -10.14 -1.26 5.78
C GLU A 43 -9.71 0.18 5.49
N ARG A 44 -9.57 0.98 6.54
CA ARG A 44 -9.07 2.36 6.41
C ARG A 44 -7.57 2.46 6.66
N ALA A 45 -6.91 3.30 5.88
CA ALA A 45 -5.48 3.54 5.99
C ALA A 45 -5.15 5.03 6.09
N ASN A 46 -4.66 5.47 7.25
CA ASN A 46 -3.98 6.78 7.37
C ASN A 46 -2.50 6.69 6.96
N ARG A 47 -1.93 5.49 7.09
CA ARG A 47 -0.56 5.14 6.69
C ARG A 47 -0.53 3.75 6.11
N VAL A 48 0.42 3.55 5.21
CA VAL A 48 0.75 2.24 4.64
C VAL A 48 2.18 1.86 4.97
N PHE A 49 2.43 0.56 5.08
CA PHE A 49 3.73 -0.05 5.20
C PHE A 49 3.89 -1.11 4.11
N LEU A 50 4.79 -0.86 3.17
CA LEU A 50 5.06 -1.72 2.04
C LEU A 50 6.55 -2.12 2.02
N VAL A 51 6.83 -3.28 1.46
CA VAL A 51 8.18 -3.73 1.14
C VAL A 51 8.17 -4.26 -0.29
N GLY A 52 9.17 -3.86 -1.07
CA GLY A 52 9.27 -4.28 -2.47
C GLY A 52 10.60 -3.87 -3.08
N THR A 53 10.73 -4.08 -4.39
CA THR A 53 11.93 -3.78 -5.15
C THR A 53 11.83 -2.38 -5.74
N LEU A 54 12.66 -1.46 -5.28
CA LEU A 54 12.86 -0.17 -5.93
C LEU A 54 13.50 -0.40 -7.30
N MET A 55 12.79 -0.07 -8.37
CA MET A 55 13.27 -0.28 -9.75
C MET A 55 13.76 1.01 -10.40
N GLU A 56 13.14 2.15 -10.08
CA GLU A 56 13.44 3.43 -10.71
C GLU A 56 13.36 4.55 -9.68
N THR A 57 14.28 5.52 -9.80
CA THR A 57 14.30 6.77 -9.04
C THR A 57 14.61 7.91 -9.99
N GLU A 58 13.79 8.95 -10.00
CA GLU A 58 13.92 10.09 -10.92
C GLU A 58 13.62 11.41 -10.20
N ASP A 59 14.42 12.45 -10.45
CA ASP A 59 14.05 13.82 -10.06
C ASP A 59 13.12 14.39 -11.13
N VAL A 60 11.84 14.49 -10.78
CA VAL A 60 10.78 14.99 -11.65
C VAL A 60 10.40 16.44 -11.32
N GLY A 61 11.19 17.12 -10.49
CA GLY A 61 10.97 18.51 -10.12
C GLY A 61 11.54 19.50 -11.15
N ASP A 62 10.79 20.57 -11.45
CA ASP A 62 11.26 21.66 -12.32
C ASP A 62 12.17 22.65 -11.58
N ASP A 63 11.59 23.41 -10.63
CA ASP A 63 12.26 24.49 -9.89
C ASP A 63 12.76 24.06 -8.50
N SER A 64 12.36 22.89 -8.03
CA SER A 64 12.64 22.38 -6.69
C SER A 64 12.72 20.87 -6.74
N GLU A 65 13.66 20.31 -5.99
CA GLU A 65 13.90 18.88 -5.97
C GLU A 65 12.64 18.11 -5.57
N TYR A 66 12.25 17.16 -6.44
CA TYR A 66 11.05 16.37 -6.27
C TYR A 66 11.28 14.97 -6.83
N TRP A 67 11.63 14.04 -5.96
CA TRP A 67 11.98 12.68 -6.34
C TRP A 67 10.75 11.80 -6.45
N GLN A 68 10.63 11.11 -7.58
CA GLN A 68 9.75 9.98 -7.78
C GLN A 68 10.53 8.69 -7.58
N GLY A 69 9.91 7.69 -6.95
CA GLY A 69 10.40 6.32 -7.00
C GLY A 69 9.30 5.32 -7.35
N GLN A 70 9.70 4.24 -8.00
CA GLN A 70 8.81 3.14 -8.40
C GLN A 70 9.23 1.86 -7.68
N VAL A 71 8.33 1.33 -6.84
CA VAL A 71 8.54 0.09 -6.08
C VAL A 71 7.66 -1.00 -6.67
N ILE A 72 8.26 -2.13 -7.02
CA ILE A 72 7.54 -3.32 -7.49
C ILE A 72 7.26 -4.24 -6.31
N ASP A 73 6.02 -4.65 -6.15
CA ASP A 73 5.63 -5.68 -5.19
C ASP A 73 5.88 -7.10 -5.74
N PRO A 74 5.74 -8.17 -4.94
CA PRO A 74 5.95 -9.54 -5.40
C PRO A 74 5.04 -9.98 -6.56
N ASN A 75 3.88 -9.35 -6.72
CA ASN A 75 2.93 -9.63 -7.81
C ASN A 75 3.32 -8.93 -9.12
N GLY A 76 4.35 -8.07 -9.10
CA GLY A 76 4.80 -7.30 -10.26
C GLY A 76 4.10 -5.94 -10.41
N ASP A 77 3.20 -5.60 -9.50
CA ASP A 77 2.49 -4.32 -9.50
C ASP A 77 3.33 -3.21 -8.88
N ARG A 78 3.06 -1.96 -9.28
CA ARG A 78 3.85 -0.78 -8.90
C ARG A 78 3.19 0.01 -7.78
N TYR A 79 4.00 0.47 -6.83
CA TYR A 79 3.71 1.66 -6.04
C TYR A 79 4.48 2.85 -6.60
N TYR A 80 3.80 3.98 -6.75
CA TYR A 80 4.44 5.27 -6.98
C TYR A 80 4.65 5.99 -5.66
N MET A 81 5.84 6.54 -5.45
CA MET A 81 6.14 7.40 -4.31
C MET A 81 6.77 8.72 -4.72
N TYR A 82 6.41 9.78 -4.01
CA TYR A 82 6.88 11.14 -4.29
C TYR A 82 7.39 11.83 -3.03
N ALA A 83 8.64 12.28 -3.06
CA ALA A 83 9.28 13.00 -1.96
C ALA A 83 9.88 14.32 -2.45
N GLY A 84 9.35 15.44 -1.95
CA GLY A 84 9.88 16.77 -2.22
C GLY A 84 10.58 17.40 -1.03
N GLN A 85 10.79 18.71 -1.10
CA GLN A 85 11.43 19.54 -0.05
C GLN A 85 10.86 19.38 1.37
N TYR A 86 9.60 18.96 1.51
CA TYR A 86 8.95 18.74 2.81
C TYR A 86 9.18 17.32 3.36
N GLN A 87 9.85 16.45 2.61
CA GLN A 87 10.24 15.07 2.96
C GLN A 87 11.76 14.92 2.74
N PRO A 88 12.62 15.74 3.37
CA PRO A 88 14.04 15.81 3.01
C PRO A 88 14.77 14.47 3.21
N ASP A 89 14.40 13.71 4.24
CA ASP A 89 15.01 12.39 4.51
C ASP A 89 14.63 11.38 3.42
N ALA A 90 13.35 11.30 3.05
CA ALA A 90 12.90 10.37 2.01
C ALA A 90 13.41 10.79 0.62
N ALA A 91 13.43 12.08 0.29
CA ALA A 91 14.00 12.58 -0.95
C ALA A 91 15.50 12.26 -1.04
N SER A 92 16.22 12.35 0.08
CA SER A 92 17.64 11.98 0.10
C SER A 92 17.85 10.49 -0.10
N MET A 93 17.05 9.64 0.56
CA MET A 93 17.07 8.20 0.31
C MET A 93 16.82 7.86 -1.17
N LEU A 94 15.83 8.48 -1.81
CA LEU A 94 15.57 8.25 -3.24
C LEU A 94 16.70 8.70 -4.16
N ARG A 95 17.43 9.76 -3.79
CA ARG A 95 18.61 10.24 -4.52
C ARG A 95 19.80 9.29 -4.37
N GLU A 96 19.95 8.67 -3.20
CA GLU A 96 21.15 7.94 -2.80
C GLU A 96 21.07 6.43 -3.06
N LEU A 97 19.86 5.85 -3.08
CA LEU A 97 19.65 4.43 -3.36
C LEU A 97 20.02 4.10 -4.82
N GLU A 98 20.58 2.91 -5.03
CA GLU A 98 20.94 2.40 -6.36
C GLU A 98 19.98 1.26 -6.74
N PRO A 99 18.99 1.48 -7.64
CA PRO A 99 18.12 0.42 -8.12
C PRO A 99 18.88 -0.64 -8.96
N PRO A 100 18.51 -1.93 -8.89
CA PRO A 100 17.44 -2.50 -8.07
C PRO A 100 17.86 -2.73 -6.61
N ALA A 101 16.99 -2.34 -5.67
CA ALA A 101 17.22 -2.57 -4.23
C ALA A 101 15.90 -2.90 -3.50
N TYR A 102 15.93 -3.83 -2.54
CA TYR A 102 14.77 -4.05 -1.67
C TYR A 102 14.66 -2.91 -0.67
N ILE A 103 13.48 -2.31 -0.58
CA ILE A 103 13.22 -1.22 0.35
C ILE A 103 11.94 -1.46 1.12
N SER A 104 11.93 -0.98 2.36
CA SER A 104 10.72 -0.79 3.15
C SER A 104 10.33 0.68 3.15
N VAL A 105 9.02 0.95 3.05
CA VAL A 105 8.47 2.29 3.03
C VAL A 105 7.32 2.39 4.01
N VAL A 106 7.38 3.39 4.89
CA VAL A 106 6.21 3.86 5.64
C VAL A 106 5.83 5.20 5.05
N GLY A 107 4.56 5.38 4.69
CA GLY A 107 4.12 6.61 4.08
C GLY A 107 2.63 6.85 4.21
N LYS A 108 2.22 8.06 3.81
CA LYS A 108 0.81 8.43 3.74
C LYS A 108 0.29 8.20 2.33
N PRO A 109 -0.79 7.44 2.15
CA PRO A 109 -1.45 7.38 0.85
C PRO A 109 -1.97 8.76 0.45
N ARG A 110 -1.95 9.02 -0.86
CA ARG A 110 -2.59 10.18 -1.47
C ARG A 110 -3.20 9.79 -2.80
N THR A 111 -4.44 10.20 -3.00
CA THR A 111 -5.06 10.19 -4.31
C THR A 111 -4.71 11.46 -5.07
N TYR A 112 -4.63 11.35 -6.38
CA TYR A 112 -4.48 12.46 -7.31
C TYR A 112 -5.18 12.12 -8.62
N GLU A 113 -5.69 13.14 -9.30
CA GLU A 113 -6.31 13.00 -10.60
C GLU A 113 -5.24 13.19 -11.68
N THR A 114 -5.22 12.31 -12.68
CA THR A 114 -4.38 12.45 -13.88
C THR A 114 -5.00 13.43 -14.86
N ASP A 115 -4.24 13.86 -15.86
CA ASP A 115 -4.73 14.73 -16.92
C ASP A 115 -5.90 14.12 -17.72
N ASP A 116 -5.99 12.79 -17.76
CA ASP A 116 -7.07 12.03 -18.40
C ASP A 116 -8.31 11.84 -17.49
N GLY A 117 -8.28 12.36 -16.25
CA GLY A 117 -9.38 12.30 -15.29
C GLY A 117 -9.44 11.00 -14.47
N GLU A 118 -8.42 10.15 -14.56
CA GLU A 118 -8.33 8.93 -13.75
C GLU A 118 -7.77 9.26 -12.36
N VAL A 119 -8.38 8.69 -11.31
CA VAL A 119 -7.88 8.84 -9.95
C VAL A 119 -6.87 7.74 -9.67
N ASN A 120 -5.63 8.12 -9.39
CA ASN A 120 -4.55 7.22 -9.01
C ASN A 120 -4.15 7.45 -7.56
N VAL A 121 -3.42 6.47 -7.00
CA VAL A 121 -2.92 6.51 -5.63
C VAL A 121 -1.39 6.51 -5.66
N SER A 122 -0.79 7.32 -4.79
CA SER A 122 0.65 7.33 -4.53
C SER A 122 0.94 7.33 -3.04
N VAL A 123 2.20 7.05 -2.70
CA VAL A 123 2.71 7.12 -1.35
C VAL A 123 3.53 8.39 -1.18
N ARG A 124 3.18 9.21 -0.21
CA ARG A 124 4.07 10.24 0.32
C ARG A 124 4.93 9.61 1.43
N PRO A 125 6.20 9.26 1.17
CA PRO A 125 7.00 8.52 2.13
C PRO A 125 7.31 9.40 3.36
N GLU A 126 7.14 8.80 4.54
CA GLU A 126 7.62 9.33 5.82
C GLU A 126 9.02 8.77 6.14
N SER A 127 9.29 7.51 5.75
CA SER A 127 10.59 6.87 5.87
C SER A 127 10.81 5.84 4.77
N ILE A 128 12.04 5.75 4.28
CA ILE A 128 12.51 4.74 3.33
C ILE A 128 13.75 4.08 3.94
N THR A 129 13.86 2.76 3.84
CA THR A 129 15.02 2.02 4.37
C THR A 129 15.31 0.83 3.47
N GLU A 130 16.55 0.68 3.03
CA GLU A 130 17.02 -0.51 2.33
C GLU A 130 16.95 -1.73 3.27
N VAL A 131 16.46 -2.84 2.77
CA VAL A 131 16.26 -4.09 3.52
C VAL A 131 16.79 -5.28 2.75
N ASP A 132 16.86 -6.43 3.40
CA ASP A 132 17.25 -7.69 2.76
C ASP A 132 16.03 -8.48 2.25
N ALA A 133 16.31 -9.53 1.45
CA ALA A 133 15.28 -10.42 0.93
C ALA A 133 14.44 -11.05 2.05
N ALA A 134 15.06 -11.50 3.14
CA ALA A 134 14.35 -12.11 4.27
C ALA A 134 13.33 -11.16 4.91
N THR A 135 13.63 -9.87 4.99
CA THR A 135 12.67 -8.84 5.46
C THR A 135 11.52 -8.67 4.48
N ARG A 136 11.79 -8.69 3.17
CA ARG A 136 10.76 -8.68 2.12
C ARG A 136 9.86 -9.91 2.23
N ASP A 137 10.42 -11.10 2.30
CA ASP A 137 9.66 -12.37 2.35
C ASP A 137 8.77 -12.41 3.60
N ARG A 138 9.30 -11.96 4.73
CA ARG A 138 8.52 -11.82 5.97
C ARG A 138 7.36 -10.85 5.81
N TRP A 139 7.57 -9.73 5.13
CA TRP A 139 6.51 -8.78 4.85
C TRP A 139 5.43 -9.38 3.95
N VAL A 140 5.79 -10.16 2.92
CA VAL A 140 4.81 -10.82 2.04
C VAL A 140 3.88 -11.73 2.83
N VAL A 141 4.44 -12.61 3.66
CA VAL A 141 3.64 -13.54 4.48
C VAL A 141 2.70 -12.79 5.43
N GLU A 142 3.21 -11.79 6.15
CA GLU A 142 2.39 -11.00 7.08
C GLU A 142 1.33 -10.14 6.36
N THR A 143 1.60 -9.72 5.12
CA THR A 143 0.64 -8.98 4.30
C THR A 143 -0.44 -9.90 3.79
N ALA A 144 -0.07 -11.09 3.31
CA ALA A 144 -0.99 -12.15 2.90
C ALA A 144 -1.98 -12.51 4.02
N GLU A 145 -1.48 -12.83 5.22
CA GLU A 145 -2.33 -13.14 6.39
C GLU A 145 -3.34 -12.03 6.65
N ARG A 146 -2.89 -10.76 6.71
CA ARG A 146 -3.77 -9.62 6.98
C ARG A 146 -4.75 -9.33 5.86
N THR A 147 -4.37 -9.55 4.61
CA THR A 147 -5.26 -9.38 3.47
C THR A 147 -6.35 -10.45 3.50
N LEU A 148 -6.01 -11.70 3.81
CA LEU A 148 -6.99 -12.77 3.99
C LEU A 148 -7.95 -12.49 5.16
N ASP A 149 -7.45 -11.98 6.28
CA ASP A 149 -8.29 -11.57 7.41
C ASP A 149 -9.30 -10.47 7.00
N ARG A 150 -8.85 -9.47 6.22
CA ARG A 150 -9.73 -8.42 5.69
C ARG A 150 -10.78 -8.98 4.73
N ILE A 151 -10.38 -9.86 3.81
CA ILE A 151 -11.28 -10.52 2.87
C ILE A 151 -12.32 -11.36 3.60
N ALA A 152 -11.92 -12.14 4.60
CA ALA A 152 -12.84 -12.96 5.39
C ALA A 152 -13.89 -12.10 6.08
N ARG A 153 -13.47 -11.01 6.74
CA ARG A 153 -14.40 -10.05 7.36
C ARG A 153 -15.31 -9.40 6.31
N TYR A 154 -14.77 -8.99 5.16
CA TYR A 154 -15.55 -8.39 4.08
C TYR A 154 -16.65 -9.35 3.60
N THR A 155 -16.30 -10.59 3.27
CA THR A 155 -17.24 -11.61 2.82
C THR A 155 -18.30 -11.95 3.87
N ASP A 156 -17.89 -12.17 5.12
CA ASP A 156 -18.82 -12.49 6.22
C ASP A 156 -19.88 -11.40 6.39
N GLU A 157 -19.52 -10.13 6.17
CA GLU A 157 -20.45 -9.00 6.29
C GLU A 157 -21.29 -8.75 5.05
N THR A 158 -20.78 -9.00 3.84
CA THR A 158 -21.55 -8.82 2.60
C THR A 158 -22.50 -9.98 2.30
N ASP A 159 -22.18 -11.20 2.74
CA ASP A 159 -23.02 -12.39 2.56
C ASP A 159 -24.14 -12.49 3.62
N ALA A 160 -24.09 -11.66 4.68
CA ALA A 160 -25.15 -11.57 5.65
C ALA A 160 -26.40 -10.94 5.01
N ASP A 161 -27.32 -11.79 4.53
CA ASP A 161 -28.63 -11.41 3.97
C ASP A 161 -29.41 -10.45 4.90
N GLY A 162 -29.20 -9.14 4.76
CA GLY A 162 -30.13 -8.10 5.20
C GLY A 162 -29.95 -7.49 6.60
N GLU A 163 -28.81 -7.66 7.28
CA GLU A 163 -28.46 -6.80 8.41
C GLU A 163 -27.35 -5.83 7.96
N ALA A 164 -27.54 -4.53 8.20
CA ALA A 164 -26.58 -3.49 7.83
C ALA A 164 -25.17 -3.93 8.22
N ALA A 165 -24.19 -3.80 7.30
CA ALA A 165 -22.79 -4.12 7.59
C ALA A 165 -22.45 -3.59 8.98
N VAL A 166 -21.97 -4.49 9.85
CA VAL A 166 -21.67 -4.12 11.24
C VAL A 166 -20.46 -3.19 11.24
N ASP A 167 -19.60 -3.34 10.24
CA ASP A 167 -18.47 -2.48 9.96
C ASP A 167 -18.80 -1.45 8.86
N GLU A 168 -18.81 -0.19 9.28
CA GLU A 168 -19.09 0.95 8.41
C GLU A 168 -18.16 1.04 7.20
N TYR A 169 -16.92 0.55 7.30
CA TYR A 169 -15.95 0.63 6.20
C TYR A 169 -16.13 -0.49 5.19
N VAL A 170 -16.67 -1.65 5.59
CA VAL A 170 -17.07 -2.70 4.63
C VAL A 170 -18.24 -2.21 3.78
N ALA A 171 -19.27 -1.65 4.41
CA ALA A 171 -20.38 -1.03 3.68
C ALA A 171 -19.89 0.05 2.72
N MET A 172 -19.07 0.98 3.22
CA MET A 172 -18.52 2.05 2.40
C MET A 172 -17.70 1.49 1.23
N ALA A 173 -16.87 0.47 1.43
CA ALA A 173 -16.09 -0.12 0.34
C ALA A 173 -16.97 -0.81 -0.70
N ALA A 174 -18.03 -1.51 -0.27
CA ALA A 174 -18.99 -2.14 -1.18
C ALA A 174 -19.83 -1.11 -1.97
N GLU A 175 -20.01 0.11 -1.45
CA GLU A 175 -20.68 1.20 -2.15
C GLU A 175 -19.76 1.94 -3.14
N GLU A 176 -18.49 2.15 -2.76
CA GLU A 176 -17.52 2.93 -3.54
C GLU A 176 -16.80 2.10 -4.61
N TYR A 177 -16.62 0.78 -4.40
CA TYR A 177 -15.87 -0.09 -5.30
C TYR A 177 -16.76 -1.19 -5.91
N ASP A 178 -16.81 -1.23 -7.24
CA ASP A 178 -17.37 -2.35 -8.01
C ASP A 178 -16.23 -3.29 -8.46
N LEU A 179 -15.51 -3.84 -7.48
CA LEU A 179 -14.35 -4.72 -7.69
C LEU A 179 -14.58 -6.08 -7.02
N PRO A 180 -14.28 -7.20 -7.70
CA PRO A 180 -14.47 -8.53 -7.14
C PRO A 180 -13.43 -8.82 -6.04
N ILE A 181 -13.89 -9.08 -4.82
CA ILE A 181 -13.01 -9.31 -3.66
C ILE A 181 -12.06 -10.51 -3.88
N GLU A 182 -12.46 -11.47 -4.71
CA GLU A 182 -11.63 -12.62 -5.07
C GLU A 182 -10.35 -12.26 -5.82
N ASP A 183 -10.28 -11.10 -6.48
CA ASP A 183 -9.05 -10.66 -7.15
C ASP A 183 -7.92 -10.43 -6.12
N TYR A 184 -8.23 -9.91 -4.94
CA TYR A 184 -7.25 -9.75 -3.86
C TYR A 184 -6.85 -11.08 -3.23
N ARG A 185 -7.75 -12.08 -3.21
CA ARG A 185 -7.39 -13.44 -2.82
C ARG A 185 -6.40 -14.05 -3.82
N ARG A 186 -6.59 -13.82 -5.12
CA ARG A 186 -5.65 -14.26 -6.16
C ARG A 186 -4.28 -13.60 -5.98
N GLN A 187 -4.24 -12.27 -5.75
CA GLN A 187 -2.98 -11.57 -5.45
C GLN A 187 -2.24 -12.16 -4.25
N VAL A 188 -2.96 -12.57 -3.19
CA VAL A 188 -2.33 -13.23 -2.04
C VAL A 188 -1.68 -14.56 -2.45
N VAL A 189 -2.37 -15.36 -3.27
CA VAL A 189 -1.84 -16.65 -3.74
C VAL A 189 -0.61 -16.42 -4.62
N GLU A 190 -0.70 -15.52 -5.60
CA GLU A 190 0.40 -15.18 -6.50
C GLU A 190 1.64 -14.70 -5.72
N ALA A 191 1.46 -13.85 -4.71
CA ALA A 191 2.56 -13.38 -3.87
C ALA A 191 3.22 -14.51 -3.07
N LEU A 192 2.44 -15.46 -2.53
CA LEU A 192 2.98 -16.59 -1.77
C LEU A 192 3.67 -17.61 -2.70
N GLU A 193 3.08 -17.91 -3.86
CA GLU A 193 3.68 -18.77 -4.87
C GLU A 193 5.03 -18.20 -5.36
N SER A 194 5.11 -16.87 -5.54
CA SER A 194 6.37 -16.20 -5.90
C SER A 194 7.50 -16.46 -4.89
N LEU A 195 7.18 -16.51 -3.59
CA LEU A 195 8.17 -16.83 -2.56
C LEU A 195 8.60 -18.30 -2.62
N GLU A 196 7.65 -19.21 -2.80
CA GLU A 196 7.94 -20.65 -2.89
C GLU A 196 8.86 -20.96 -4.09
N ASP A 197 8.63 -20.30 -5.23
CA ASP A 197 9.47 -20.42 -6.43
C ASP A 197 10.89 -19.87 -6.17
N GLU A 198 11.02 -18.73 -5.49
CA GLU A 198 12.32 -18.17 -5.13
C GLU A 198 13.09 -19.05 -4.13
N GLU A 199 12.41 -19.63 -3.15
CA GLU A 199 12.98 -20.59 -2.21
C GLU A 199 13.43 -21.89 -2.91
N ALA A 200 12.63 -22.38 -3.88
CA ALA A 200 12.97 -23.56 -4.67
C ALA A 200 14.22 -23.31 -5.53
N VAL A 201 14.31 -22.17 -6.21
CA VAL A 201 15.49 -21.78 -7.01
C VAL A 201 16.72 -21.62 -6.11
N ALA A 202 16.58 -21.02 -4.92
CA ALA A 202 17.68 -20.91 -3.97
C ALA A 202 18.15 -22.27 -3.42
N ALA A 203 17.25 -23.25 -3.34
CA ALA A 203 17.55 -24.62 -2.91
C ALA A 203 18.22 -25.49 -3.99
N GLU A 204 18.16 -25.09 -5.27
CA GLU A 204 18.77 -25.77 -6.42
C GLU A 204 19.86 -24.92 -7.11
N PRO A 205 21.00 -24.61 -6.44
CA PRO A 205 22.01 -23.70 -7.00
C PRO A 205 22.86 -24.27 -8.15
N ASP A 206 22.68 -25.54 -8.53
CA ASP A 206 23.45 -26.22 -9.59
C ASP A 206 22.57 -27.28 -10.28
N ALA A 207 21.95 -26.92 -11.40
CA ALA A 207 21.33 -27.84 -12.36
C ALA A 207 21.76 -27.49 -13.80
#